data_AF-A0A9P4NW73-F1
#
_entry.id   AF-A0A9P4NW73-F1
#
_cell.length_a   1.000
_cell.length_b   1.000
_cell.length_c   1.000
_cell.angle_alpha   90.00
_cell.angle_beta   90.00
_cell.angle_gamma   90.00
#
_symmetry.space_group_name_H-M   'P 1'
#
loop_
_entity.id
_entity.type
_entity.pdbx_description
1 polymer ?
#
loop_
_entity_poly.entity_id
_entity_poly.type
_entity_poly.pdbx_seq_one_letter_code
_entity_poly.pdbx_strand_id
1 'polypeptide(L)'
;MAKSAKARKEKKKDFAKPKLKVGKGRAKPTNATDTSFKARSISVLQQSLTAAAPSTSTQFTHHLNLLNHNSDTQRLQSLAYLTTSLHNTPTPPLPVSVILPKIVPLIRDTSNKVRSQLLLLLHELPPEDVKSNTEQLLLWTRLGLTHLSSSIRLSSLEVLEWLLNTAGNEVVACPGGWSKTLRCLAGLLGWDNTETVSSTGMRVSNSGRPGAGNWTSTPSTAGKSSGDVKLLTKTLSVLSLFLEVGLLPTLTEKSLLKTQEQSACRNFPLWHLEQHLLTQVSNPFGHLNLFGAPRDEEGMGYEDRGDRVRYFGERWRGTFLGGVDRVKREGGGVGRVAMGVEKVIIMGG
;
A
#
# COMPACT_ATOMS: atom_id res chain seq x y z
N MET A 1 -58.85 -78.64 22.55
CA MET A 1 -58.92 -77.17 22.72
C MET A 1 -57.62 -76.65 23.35
N ALA A 2 -56.61 -76.30 22.55
CA ALA A 2 -55.37 -75.69 23.04
C ALA A 2 -54.88 -74.65 22.01
N LYS A 3 -54.74 -73.37 22.41
CA LYS A 3 -54.18 -72.34 21.53
C LYS A 3 -52.67 -72.57 21.36
N SER A 4 -52.22 -72.72 20.11
CA SER A 4 -50.83 -72.99 19.71
C SER A 4 -49.80 -72.09 20.42
N ALA A 5 -48.67 -72.67 20.83
CA ALA A 5 -47.56 -71.97 21.48
C ALA A 5 -47.00 -70.80 20.63
N LYS A 6 -47.19 -70.86 19.31
CA LYS A 6 -46.80 -69.81 18.36
C LYS A 6 -47.64 -68.53 18.55
N ALA A 7 -48.97 -68.70 18.66
CA ALA A 7 -49.90 -67.59 18.91
C ALA A 7 -49.72 -66.97 20.32
N ARG A 8 -49.29 -67.75 21.32
CA ARG A 8 -48.92 -67.23 22.64
C ARG A 8 -47.60 -66.44 22.62
N LYS A 9 -46.66 -66.81 21.75
CA LYS A 9 -45.36 -66.14 21.62
C LYS A 9 -45.46 -64.83 20.84
N GLU A 10 -46.35 -64.74 19.84
CA GLU A 10 -46.67 -63.48 19.14
C GLU A 10 -47.32 -62.46 20.08
N LYS A 11 -48.35 -62.86 20.86
CA LYS A 11 -48.97 -61.97 21.86
C LYS A 11 -48.00 -61.50 22.95
N LYS A 12 -46.96 -62.29 23.27
CA LYS A 12 -45.90 -61.91 24.21
C LYS A 12 -44.93 -60.87 23.66
N LYS A 13 -44.85 -60.70 22.33
CA LYS A 13 -44.00 -59.69 21.70
C LYS A 13 -44.66 -58.31 21.62
N ASP A 14 -45.98 -58.25 21.55
CA ASP A 14 -46.73 -56.98 21.44
C ASP A 14 -46.59 -56.07 22.67
N PHE A 15 -46.32 -56.61 23.86
CA PHE A 15 -46.23 -55.83 25.10
C PHE A 15 -45.02 -56.23 25.96
N ALA A 16 -43.85 -56.32 25.34
CA ALA A 16 -42.60 -56.59 26.05
C ALA A 16 -42.14 -55.36 26.85
N LYS A 17 -42.46 -55.32 28.16
CA LYS A 17 -41.93 -54.31 29.08
C LYS A 17 -40.41 -54.50 29.22
N PRO A 18 -39.58 -53.48 28.93
CA PRO A 18 -38.14 -53.56 29.15
C PRO A 18 -37.85 -53.87 30.63
N LYS A 19 -36.92 -54.79 30.91
CA LYS A 19 -36.50 -55.08 32.29
C LYS A 19 -36.00 -53.78 32.94
N LEU A 20 -36.46 -53.53 34.16
CA LEU A 20 -36.04 -52.39 34.98
C LEU A 20 -34.52 -52.45 35.17
N LYS A 21 -33.79 -51.54 34.54
CA LYS A 21 -32.34 -51.38 34.75
C LYS A 21 -32.15 -50.33 35.83
N VAL A 22 -31.82 -50.78 37.05
CA VAL A 22 -31.56 -49.93 38.20
C VAL A 22 -30.41 -48.97 37.87
N GLY A 23 -30.55 -47.68 38.23
CA GLY A 23 -29.56 -46.63 37.96
C GLY A 23 -29.71 -45.88 36.63
N LYS A 24 -30.62 -46.27 35.74
CA LYS A 24 -30.97 -45.50 34.53
C LYS A 24 -32.29 -44.75 34.73
N GLY A 25 -32.42 -43.57 34.11
CA GLY A 25 -33.65 -42.78 34.15
C GLY A 25 -34.87 -43.60 33.75
N ARG A 26 -36.00 -43.40 34.44
CA ARG A 26 -37.26 -44.11 34.20
C ARG A 26 -37.63 -43.94 32.72
N ALA A 27 -37.83 -45.06 32.02
CA ALA A 27 -38.22 -45.04 30.61
C ALA A 27 -39.57 -44.31 30.44
N LYS A 28 -39.68 -43.48 29.39
CA LYS A 28 -40.93 -42.83 29.02
C LYS A 28 -42.01 -43.91 28.78
N PRO A 29 -43.26 -43.70 29.21
CA PRO A 29 -44.33 -44.67 29.00
C PRO A 29 -44.61 -44.86 27.51
N THR A 30 -45.08 -46.05 27.11
CA THR A 30 -45.20 -46.44 25.69
C THR A 30 -46.16 -45.58 24.87
N ASN A 31 -47.06 -44.86 25.53
CA ASN A 31 -48.01 -43.91 24.94
C ASN A 31 -47.52 -42.44 25.00
N ALA A 32 -46.30 -42.19 25.44
CA ALA A 32 -45.73 -40.83 25.46
C ALA A 32 -45.33 -40.42 24.04
N THR A 33 -46.09 -39.49 23.47
CA THR A 33 -45.71 -38.79 22.24
C THR A 33 -44.56 -37.83 22.54
N ASP A 34 -43.43 -37.99 21.86
CA ASP A 34 -42.32 -37.04 21.97
C ASP A 34 -42.60 -35.82 21.10
N THR A 35 -42.86 -34.68 21.73
CA THR A 35 -43.11 -33.39 21.04
C THR A 35 -41.82 -32.59 20.81
N SER A 36 -40.65 -33.17 21.05
CA SER A 36 -39.38 -32.51 20.75
C SER A 36 -39.10 -32.61 19.25
N PHE A 37 -39.24 -31.48 18.56
CA PHE A 37 -38.77 -31.32 17.19
C PHE A 37 -37.70 -30.22 17.13
N LYS A 38 -36.81 -30.32 16.14
CA LYS A 38 -35.82 -29.27 15.85
C LYS A 38 -36.12 -28.72 14.47
N ALA A 39 -36.57 -27.48 14.41
CA ALA A 39 -36.69 -26.73 13.16
C ALA A 39 -35.43 -25.89 12.96
N ARG A 40 -34.85 -25.93 11.75
CA ARG A 40 -33.74 -25.05 11.34
C ARG A 40 -34.23 -24.18 10.21
N SER A 41 -33.93 -22.88 10.29
CA SER A 41 -34.22 -21.94 9.21
C SER A 41 -33.22 -22.13 8.07
N ILE A 42 -33.70 -22.05 6.84
CA ILE A 42 -32.86 -22.01 5.63
C ILE A 42 -32.65 -20.54 5.29
N SER A 43 -31.44 -20.03 5.49
CA SER A 43 -31.06 -18.70 5.02
C SER A 43 -30.63 -18.79 3.55
N VAL A 44 -31.39 -18.16 2.66
CA VAL A 44 -31.04 -18.04 1.23
C VAL A 44 -30.18 -16.79 1.04
N LEU A 45 -29.23 -16.86 0.10
CA LEU A 45 -28.39 -15.71 -0.25
C LEU A 45 -29.26 -14.60 -0.85
N GLN A 46 -29.16 -13.39 -0.30
CA GLN A 46 -29.91 -12.24 -0.79
C GLN A 46 -29.44 -11.87 -2.19
N GLN A 47 -30.30 -12.05 -3.19
CA GLN A 47 -30.09 -11.55 -4.54
C GLN A 47 -30.53 -10.08 -4.60
N SER A 48 -29.75 -9.23 -5.28
CA SER A 48 -30.05 -7.79 -5.46
C SER A 48 -31.19 -7.57 -6.46
N LEU A 49 -32.38 -8.06 -6.14
CA LEU A 49 -33.59 -7.97 -6.96
C LEU A 49 -34.66 -7.11 -6.27
N THR A 50 -34.26 -5.94 -5.75
CA THR A 50 -35.19 -5.00 -5.12
C THR A 50 -35.72 -3.99 -6.14
N ALA A 51 -37.02 -3.68 -6.07
CA ALA A 51 -37.64 -2.63 -6.89
C ALA A 51 -37.14 -1.22 -6.53
N ALA A 52 -36.62 -1.03 -5.30
CA ALA A 52 -35.98 0.21 -4.89
C ALA A 52 -34.53 0.29 -5.39
N ALA A 53 -34.15 1.44 -5.92
CA ALA A 53 -32.77 1.70 -6.35
C ALA A 53 -31.81 1.61 -5.15
N PRO A 54 -30.67 0.88 -5.26
CA PRO A 54 -29.69 0.83 -4.20
C PRO A 54 -29.09 2.21 -3.93
N SER A 55 -28.78 2.51 -2.67
CA SER A 55 -28.12 3.78 -2.31
C SER A 55 -26.76 3.91 -2.99
N THR A 56 -26.31 5.15 -3.25
CA THR A 56 -24.99 5.42 -3.85
C THR A 56 -23.85 4.73 -3.08
N SER A 57 -23.91 4.76 -1.74
CA SER A 57 -22.92 4.08 -0.89
C SER A 57 -22.95 2.55 -1.04
N THR A 58 -24.14 1.95 -1.20
CA THR A 58 -24.29 0.51 -1.47
C THR A 58 -23.74 0.14 -2.84
N GLN A 59 -24.02 0.93 -3.88
CA GLN A 59 -23.49 0.70 -5.23
C GLN A 59 -21.96 0.84 -5.23
N PHE A 60 -21.44 1.88 -4.59
CA PHE A 60 -19.99 2.11 -4.46
C PHE A 60 -19.31 0.93 -3.75
N THR A 61 -19.88 0.47 -2.62
CA THR A 61 -19.38 -0.71 -1.89
C THR A 61 -19.40 -1.98 -2.74
N HIS A 62 -20.45 -2.16 -3.54
CA HIS A 62 -20.55 -3.30 -4.47
C HIS A 62 -19.40 -3.28 -5.49
N HIS A 63 -19.15 -2.13 -6.13
CA HIS A 63 -18.06 -1.98 -7.08
C HIS A 63 -16.67 -2.11 -6.44
N LEU A 64 -16.48 -1.67 -5.18
CA LEU A 64 -15.23 -1.93 -4.45
C LEU A 64 -14.99 -3.44 -4.23
N ASN A 65 -16.03 -4.22 -3.98
CA ASN A 65 -15.90 -5.67 -3.80
C ASN A 65 -15.58 -6.39 -5.13
N LEU A 66 -16.07 -5.87 -6.26
CA LEU A 66 -15.76 -6.40 -7.60
C LEU A 66 -14.29 -6.20 -8.02
N LEU A 67 -13.53 -5.36 -7.30
CA LEU A 67 -12.09 -5.17 -7.56
C LEU A 67 -11.24 -6.42 -7.30
N ASN A 68 -11.75 -7.40 -6.54
CA ASN A 68 -11.07 -8.69 -6.35
C ASN A 68 -11.62 -9.80 -7.28
N HIS A 69 -12.44 -9.44 -8.26
CA HIS A 69 -12.98 -10.40 -9.21
C HIS A 69 -11.89 -10.94 -10.14
N ASN A 70 -11.99 -12.19 -10.59
CA ASN A 70 -10.98 -12.84 -11.44
C ASN A 70 -10.89 -12.21 -12.85
N SER A 71 -12.02 -11.76 -13.40
CA SER A 71 -12.11 -11.08 -14.70
C SER A 71 -11.56 -9.66 -14.62
N ASP A 72 -10.56 -9.37 -15.45
CA ASP A 72 -9.96 -8.03 -15.57
C ASP A 72 -10.94 -7.01 -16.15
N THR A 73 -11.84 -7.42 -17.05
CA THR A 73 -12.89 -6.57 -17.60
C THR A 73 -13.85 -6.07 -16.52
N GLN A 74 -14.22 -6.91 -15.57
CA GLN A 74 -15.09 -6.53 -14.45
C GLN A 74 -14.38 -5.60 -13.48
N ARG A 75 -13.09 -5.87 -13.18
CA ARG A 75 -12.28 -4.96 -12.37
C ARG A 75 -12.16 -3.59 -13.03
N LEU A 76 -11.88 -3.55 -14.33
CA LEU A 76 -11.76 -2.33 -15.12
C LEU A 76 -13.07 -1.52 -15.13
N GLN A 77 -14.20 -2.17 -15.43
CA GLN A 77 -15.51 -1.51 -15.44
C GLN A 77 -15.90 -0.99 -14.05
N SER A 78 -15.58 -1.75 -13.00
CA SER A 78 -15.83 -1.31 -11.62
C SER A 78 -14.97 -0.12 -11.24
N LEU A 79 -13.67 -0.12 -11.61
CA LEU A 79 -12.82 1.06 -11.42
C LEU A 79 -13.36 2.27 -12.19
N ALA A 80 -13.78 2.11 -13.44
CA ALA A 80 -14.35 3.20 -14.23
C ALA A 80 -15.61 3.80 -13.59
N TYR A 81 -16.50 2.96 -13.07
CA TYR A 81 -17.65 3.42 -12.30
C TYR A 81 -17.21 4.21 -11.05
N LEU A 82 -16.26 3.68 -10.28
CA LEU A 82 -15.76 4.34 -9.07
C LEU A 82 -15.12 5.70 -9.38
N THR A 83 -14.34 5.80 -10.46
CA THR A 83 -13.73 7.06 -10.93
C THR A 83 -14.81 8.09 -11.25
N THR A 84 -15.80 7.73 -12.06
CA THR A 84 -16.91 8.63 -12.41
C THR A 84 -17.75 9.01 -11.19
N SER A 85 -17.95 8.09 -10.25
CA SER A 85 -18.70 8.37 -9.02
C SER A 85 -17.98 9.39 -8.14
N LEU A 86 -16.65 9.29 -7.99
CA LEU A 86 -15.86 10.26 -7.24
C LEU A 86 -15.81 11.60 -7.95
N HIS A 87 -15.62 11.61 -9.27
CA HIS A 87 -15.60 12.84 -10.06
C HIS A 87 -16.88 13.67 -9.91
N ASN A 88 -18.03 12.99 -9.86
CA ASN A 88 -19.34 13.65 -9.78
C ASN A 88 -19.75 14.06 -8.37
N THR A 89 -19.00 13.67 -7.33
CA THR A 89 -19.37 13.94 -5.93
C THR A 89 -18.23 14.65 -5.19
N PRO A 90 -18.44 15.84 -4.63
CA PRO A 90 -17.37 16.58 -3.95
C PRO A 90 -16.90 15.90 -2.65
N THR A 91 -17.71 14.99 -2.10
CA THR A 91 -17.35 14.17 -0.95
C THR A 91 -17.51 12.70 -1.30
N PRO A 92 -16.51 11.85 -1.05
CA PRO A 92 -16.57 10.45 -1.42
C PRO A 92 -17.69 9.74 -0.64
N PRO A 93 -18.45 8.80 -1.26
CA PRO A 93 -19.55 8.09 -0.59
C PRO A 93 -19.11 7.21 0.60
N LEU A 94 -17.81 6.96 0.72
CA LEU A 94 -17.16 6.23 1.81
C LEU A 94 -15.86 6.94 2.18
N PRO A 95 -15.39 6.83 3.44
CA PRO A 95 -14.09 7.35 3.84
C PRO A 95 -12.94 6.74 3.03
N VAL A 96 -11.95 7.55 2.65
CA VAL A 96 -10.78 7.12 1.88
C VAL A 96 -10.00 5.99 2.58
N SER A 97 -9.99 5.97 3.92
CA SER A 97 -9.40 4.89 4.72
C SER A 97 -10.04 3.52 4.51
N VAL A 98 -11.31 3.47 4.08
CA VAL A 98 -12.02 2.22 3.72
C VAL A 98 -11.78 1.85 2.25
N ILE A 99 -11.68 2.85 1.38
CA ILE A 99 -11.47 2.70 -0.06
C ILE A 99 -10.05 2.20 -0.35
N LEU A 100 -9.04 2.87 0.22
CA LEU A 100 -7.62 2.63 -0.08
C LEU A 100 -7.20 1.17 0.05
N PRO A 101 -7.47 0.45 1.16
CA PRO A 101 -7.09 -0.96 1.29
C PRO A 101 -7.61 -1.88 0.18
N LYS A 102 -8.70 -1.50 -0.49
CA LYS A 102 -9.28 -2.28 -1.60
C LYS A 102 -8.66 -1.95 -2.95
N ILE A 103 -8.22 -0.71 -3.16
CA ILE A 103 -7.71 -0.25 -4.45
C ILE A 103 -6.18 -0.35 -4.56
N VAL A 104 -5.43 -0.15 -3.48
CA VAL A 104 -3.95 -0.14 -3.53
C VAL A 104 -3.31 -1.47 -3.96
N PRO A 105 -3.88 -2.67 -3.71
CA PRO A 105 -3.32 -3.91 -4.25
C PRO A 105 -3.32 -3.95 -5.78
N LEU A 106 -4.22 -3.21 -6.44
CA LEU A 106 -4.33 -3.16 -7.90
C LEU A 106 -3.16 -2.43 -8.58
N ILE A 107 -2.27 -1.74 -7.84
CA ILE A 107 -1.00 -1.21 -8.37
C ILE A 107 -0.19 -2.35 -9.02
N ARG A 108 -0.36 -3.58 -8.51
CA ARG A 108 0.29 -4.79 -9.01
C ARG A 108 -0.64 -5.69 -9.83
N ASP A 109 -1.78 -5.18 -10.30
CA ASP A 109 -2.69 -5.94 -11.16
C ASP A 109 -1.95 -6.40 -12.42
N THR A 110 -2.28 -7.57 -12.94
CA THR A 110 -1.65 -8.13 -14.13
C THR A 110 -2.00 -7.33 -15.40
N SER A 111 -3.20 -6.76 -15.47
CA SER A 111 -3.70 -6.00 -16.60
C SER A 111 -3.24 -4.54 -16.55
N ASN A 112 -2.56 -4.08 -17.61
CA ASN A 112 -2.13 -2.69 -17.71
C ASN A 112 -3.31 -1.72 -17.75
N LYS A 113 -4.43 -2.08 -18.40
CA LYS A 113 -5.64 -1.26 -18.45
C LYS A 113 -6.22 -0.99 -17.06
N VAL A 114 -6.23 -2.02 -16.20
CA VAL A 114 -6.70 -1.89 -14.81
C VAL A 114 -5.78 -0.95 -14.02
N ARG A 115 -4.45 -1.08 -14.17
CA ARG A 115 -3.49 -0.18 -13.51
C ARG A 115 -3.62 1.27 -13.98
N SER A 116 -3.82 1.49 -15.29
CA SER A 116 -4.04 2.83 -15.83
C SER A 116 -5.35 3.45 -15.32
N GLN A 117 -6.44 2.67 -15.26
CA GLN A 117 -7.71 3.16 -14.69
C GLN A 117 -7.60 3.41 -13.18
N LEU A 118 -6.82 2.60 -12.46
CA LEU A 118 -6.54 2.84 -11.05
C LEU A 118 -5.85 4.19 -10.84
N LEU A 119 -4.88 4.53 -11.69
CA LEU A 119 -4.21 5.84 -11.58
C LEU A 119 -5.21 6.98 -11.76
N LEU A 120 -6.15 6.88 -12.70
CA LEU A 120 -7.24 7.85 -12.85
C LEU A 120 -8.11 7.93 -11.59
N LEU A 121 -8.49 6.80 -11.00
CA LEU A 121 -9.21 6.78 -9.72
C LEU A 121 -8.43 7.48 -8.60
N LEU A 122 -7.11 7.25 -8.51
CA LEU A 122 -6.26 7.87 -7.49
C LEU A 122 -6.23 9.40 -7.65
N HIS A 123 -6.24 9.91 -8.87
CA HIS A 123 -6.34 11.36 -9.15
C HIS A 123 -7.66 11.99 -8.67
N GLU A 124 -8.75 11.22 -8.58
CA GLU A 124 -10.05 11.72 -8.09
C GLU A 124 -10.15 11.71 -6.55
N LEU A 125 -9.14 11.23 -5.83
CA LEU A 125 -9.14 11.26 -4.36
C LEU A 125 -8.82 12.67 -3.84
N PRO A 126 -9.47 13.14 -2.75
CA PRO A 126 -9.14 14.41 -2.13
C PRO A 126 -7.66 14.46 -1.69
N PRO A 127 -6.91 15.53 -2.01
CA PRO A 127 -5.47 15.60 -1.75
C PRO A 127 -5.12 15.51 -0.26
N GLU A 128 -5.95 16.07 0.63
CA GLU A 128 -5.74 16.00 2.08
C GLU A 128 -5.89 14.57 2.64
N ASP A 129 -6.78 13.78 2.05
CA ASP A 129 -6.93 12.37 2.39
C ASP A 129 -5.76 11.54 1.86
N VAL A 130 -5.23 11.88 0.68
CA VAL A 130 -4.02 11.25 0.12
C VAL A 130 -2.82 11.49 1.04
N LYS A 131 -2.59 12.74 1.48
CA LYS A 131 -1.52 13.11 2.43
C LYS A 131 -1.60 12.28 3.71
N SER A 132 -2.80 12.15 4.28
CA SER A 132 -3.02 11.39 5.51
C SER A 132 -2.77 9.88 5.38
N ASN A 133 -2.82 9.33 4.16
CA ASN A 133 -2.66 7.90 3.89
C ASN A 133 -1.39 7.57 3.07
N THR A 134 -0.42 8.49 3.04
CA THR A 134 0.80 8.38 2.25
C THR A 134 1.62 7.12 2.55
N GLU A 135 1.72 6.72 3.83
CA GLU A 135 2.51 5.54 4.23
C GLU A 135 1.99 4.25 3.56
N GLN A 136 0.65 4.06 3.54
CA GLN A 136 0.02 2.91 2.92
C GLN A 136 0.21 2.93 1.40
N LEU A 137 -0.04 4.07 0.76
CA LEU A 137 0.14 4.24 -0.69
C LEU A 137 1.59 3.96 -1.09
N LEU A 138 2.56 4.56 -0.39
CA LEU A 138 3.98 4.39 -0.67
C LEU A 138 4.47 2.96 -0.42
N LEU A 139 3.93 2.25 0.57
CA LEU A 139 4.20 0.83 0.78
C LEU A 139 3.82 0.01 -0.47
N TRP A 140 2.58 0.13 -0.94
CA TRP A 140 2.11 -0.63 -2.10
C TRP A 140 2.81 -0.23 -3.40
N THR A 141 3.11 1.06 -3.57
CA THR A 141 3.91 1.56 -4.68
C THR A 141 5.30 0.93 -4.69
N ARG A 142 6.00 0.88 -3.54
CA ARG A 142 7.31 0.22 -3.44
C ARG A 142 7.25 -1.28 -3.75
N LEU A 143 6.22 -1.99 -3.30
CA LEU A 143 6.01 -3.40 -3.66
C LEU A 143 5.85 -3.59 -5.18
N GLY A 144 5.27 -2.60 -5.87
CA GLY A 144 5.17 -2.58 -7.33
C GLY A 144 6.50 -2.24 -8.03
N LEU A 145 7.30 -1.34 -7.45
CA LEU A 145 8.64 -1.00 -7.97
C LEU A 145 9.61 -2.19 -7.90
N THR A 146 9.49 -3.07 -6.91
CA THR A 146 10.31 -4.29 -6.78
C THR A 146 9.73 -5.49 -7.56
N HIS A 147 8.69 -5.29 -8.37
CA HIS A 147 8.02 -6.38 -9.07
C HIS A 147 8.85 -6.94 -10.25
N LEU A 148 8.76 -8.24 -10.51
CA LEU A 148 9.51 -8.91 -11.60
C LEU A 148 9.14 -8.40 -13.00
N SER A 149 7.87 -8.07 -13.22
CA SER A 149 7.40 -7.52 -14.51
C SER A 149 7.70 -6.02 -14.66
N SER A 150 8.42 -5.67 -15.73
CA SER A 150 8.81 -4.28 -16.06
C SER A 150 7.61 -3.36 -16.28
N SER A 151 6.50 -3.88 -16.82
CA SER A 151 5.30 -3.08 -17.02
C SER A 151 4.63 -2.69 -15.69
N ILE A 152 4.76 -3.52 -14.65
CA ILE A 152 4.25 -3.19 -13.30
C ILE A 152 5.17 -2.15 -12.65
N ARG A 153 6.49 -2.31 -12.79
CA ARG A 153 7.46 -1.32 -12.30
C ARG A 153 7.23 0.06 -12.92
N LEU A 154 7.00 0.10 -14.23
CA LEU A 154 6.64 1.33 -14.96
C LEU A 154 5.37 1.98 -14.42
N SER A 155 4.26 1.24 -14.30
CA SER A 155 3.02 1.79 -13.72
C SER A 155 3.19 2.23 -12.26
N SER A 156 4.04 1.54 -11.49
CA SER A 156 4.33 1.91 -10.11
C SER A 156 5.15 3.20 -10.02
N LEU A 157 6.04 3.47 -10.98
CA LEU A 157 6.72 4.76 -11.10
C LEU A 157 5.76 5.90 -11.45
N GLU A 158 4.74 5.65 -12.27
CA GLU A 158 3.68 6.62 -12.56
C GLU A 158 2.87 6.96 -11.30
N VAL A 159 2.52 5.94 -10.50
CA VAL A 159 1.87 6.15 -9.18
C VAL A 159 2.80 6.92 -8.23
N LEU A 160 4.10 6.60 -8.18
CA LEU A 160 5.06 7.34 -7.33
C LEU A 160 5.18 8.80 -7.74
N GLU A 161 5.25 9.07 -9.05
CA GLU A 161 5.30 10.44 -9.58
C GLU A 161 4.05 11.24 -9.20
N TRP A 162 2.86 10.65 -9.38
CA TRP A 162 1.61 11.25 -8.94
C TRP A 162 1.61 11.54 -7.43
N LEU A 163 2.05 10.58 -6.64
CA LEU A 163 2.10 10.70 -5.18
C LEU A 163 3.06 11.81 -4.74
N LEU A 164 4.21 11.96 -5.41
CA LEU A 164 5.17 13.04 -5.16
C LEU A 164 4.62 14.42 -5.52
N ASN A 165 3.86 14.52 -6.62
CA ASN A 165 3.22 15.78 -7.02
C ASN A 165 2.08 16.18 -6.07
N THR A 166 1.42 15.21 -5.43
CA THR A 166 0.24 15.46 -4.57
C THR A 166 0.59 15.62 -3.10
N ALA A 167 1.51 14.79 -2.59
CA ALA A 167 1.86 14.66 -1.17
C ALA A 167 3.38 14.49 -0.99
N GLY A 168 4.19 15.22 -1.75
CA GLY A 168 5.64 15.01 -1.80
C GLY A 168 6.34 15.13 -0.44
N ASN A 169 5.99 16.14 0.36
CA ASN A 169 6.59 16.35 1.67
C ASN A 169 6.29 15.18 2.60
N GLU A 170 5.04 14.72 2.61
CA GLU A 170 4.57 13.59 3.39
C GLU A 170 5.24 12.28 2.92
N VAL A 171 5.49 12.12 1.62
CA VAL A 171 6.19 10.95 1.05
C VAL A 171 7.61 10.85 1.58
N VAL A 172 8.38 11.95 1.57
CA VAL A 172 9.77 11.93 2.01
C VAL A 172 9.90 11.92 3.54
N ALA A 173 8.93 12.51 4.26
CA ALA A 173 8.92 12.57 5.71
C ALA A 173 8.46 11.27 6.38
N CYS A 174 7.57 10.50 5.73
CA CYS A 174 6.96 9.34 6.35
C CYS A 174 8.00 8.23 6.68
N PRO A 175 7.66 7.32 7.62
CA PRO A 175 8.56 6.24 8.05
C PRO A 175 9.05 5.35 6.91
N GLY A 176 10.36 5.32 6.71
CA GLY A 176 10.99 4.61 5.59
C GLY A 176 10.59 5.18 4.22
N GLY A 177 10.01 6.38 4.17
CA GLY A 177 9.69 7.09 2.94
C GLY A 177 10.92 7.60 2.23
N TRP A 178 11.89 8.13 2.98
CA TRP A 178 13.18 8.55 2.44
C TRP A 178 14.10 7.37 2.11
N SER A 179 14.65 6.73 3.13
CA SER A 179 15.66 5.66 3.06
C SER A 179 15.28 4.47 2.16
N LYS A 180 14.11 3.85 2.38
CA LYS A 180 13.71 2.65 1.62
C LYS A 180 13.32 2.97 0.18
N THR A 181 12.80 4.17 -0.09
CA THR A 181 12.49 4.60 -1.46
C THR A 181 13.77 4.90 -2.23
N LEU A 182 14.76 5.56 -1.61
CA LEU A 182 16.11 5.72 -2.18
C LEU A 182 16.71 4.37 -2.55
N ARG A 183 16.67 3.40 -1.64
CA ARG A 183 17.15 2.04 -1.94
C ARG A 183 16.38 1.39 -3.08
N CYS A 184 15.06 1.51 -3.11
CA CYS A 184 14.25 0.94 -4.17
C CYS A 184 14.62 1.52 -5.55
N LEU A 185 14.80 2.84 -5.63
CA LEU A 185 15.23 3.53 -6.86
C LEU A 185 16.67 3.18 -7.23
N ALA A 186 17.58 3.08 -6.25
CA ALA A 186 18.95 2.64 -6.47
C ALA A 186 18.99 1.19 -7.00
N GLY A 187 18.16 0.29 -6.45
CA GLY A 187 18.02 -1.08 -6.93
C GLY A 187 17.50 -1.15 -8.36
N LEU A 188 16.50 -0.35 -8.72
CA LEU A 188 15.99 -0.24 -10.11
C LEU A 188 17.08 0.20 -11.10
N LEU A 189 17.99 1.07 -10.67
CA LEU A 189 19.08 1.61 -11.48
C LEU A 189 20.35 0.76 -11.42
N GLY A 190 20.40 -0.25 -10.55
CA GLY A 190 21.61 -1.03 -10.30
C GLY A 190 22.74 -0.21 -9.66
N TRP A 191 22.39 0.81 -8.86
CA TRP A 191 23.32 1.68 -8.14
C TRP A 191 23.50 1.29 -6.67
N ASP A 192 22.79 0.25 -6.22
CA ASP A 192 22.93 -0.30 -4.87
C ASP A 192 24.25 -1.10 -4.77
N ASN A 193 25.34 -0.39 -4.48
CA ASN A 193 26.61 -0.96 -4.06
C ASN A 193 26.71 -0.82 -2.54
N THR A 194 25.79 -1.43 -1.80
CA THR A 194 25.99 -1.62 -0.36
C THR A 194 27.07 -2.69 -0.17
N GLU A 195 28.32 -2.26 -0.27
CA GLU A 195 29.46 -2.98 0.31
C GLU A 195 29.27 -2.97 1.84
N THR A 196 28.58 -3.97 2.38
CA THR A 196 28.60 -4.20 3.83
C THR A 196 30.01 -4.66 4.20
N VAL A 197 30.82 -3.73 4.68
CA VAL A 197 32.11 -4.04 5.31
C VAL A 197 31.82 -4.86 6.55
N SER A 198 31.90 -6.18 6.44
CA SER A 198 31.97 -7.04 7.61
C SER A 198 33.26 -6.71 8.38
N SER A 199 33.19 -6.70 9.71
CA SER A 199 34.27 -6.32 10.65
C SER A 199 35.52 -7.22 10.60
N THR A 200 35.69 -8.02 9.56
CA THR A 200 36.76 -9.01 9.39
C THR A 200 37.58 -8.80 8.12
N GLY A 201 37.44 -7.66 7.42
CA GLY A 201 38.27 -7.33 6.25
C GLY A 201 38.06 -8.24 5.03
N MET A 202 37.08 -9.15 5.08
CA MET A 202 36.73 -10.03 3.99
C MET A 202 35.64 -9.36 3.14
N ARG A 203 35.96 -9.16 1.85
CA ARG A 203 35.04 -8.63 0.83
C ARG A 203 33.92 -9.64 0.58
N VAL A 204 32.85 -9.56 1.36
CA VAL A 204 31.61 -10.30 1.09
C VAL A 204 30.75 -9.40 0.22
N SER A 205 30.67 -9.71 -1.07
CA SER A 205 29.54 -9.20 -1.87
C SER A 205 28.27 -9.74 -1.23
N ASN A 206 27.28 -8.89 -0.99
CA ASN A 206 26.03 -9.26 -0.32
C ASN A 206 25.10 -10.14 -1.20
N SER A 207 25.70 -11.04 -1.99
CA SER A 207 25.09 -12.08 -2.80
C SER A 207 24.43 -13.21 -1.98
N GLY A 208 24.51 -13.15 -0.64
CA GLY A 208 24.05 -14.18 0.28
C GLY A 208 22.63 -14.02 0.85
N ARG A 209 21.85 -13.00 0.45
CA ARG A 209 20.40 -12.97 0.76
C ARG A 209 19.65 -13.75 -0.32
N PRO A 210 18.79 -14.74 0.02
CA PRO A 210 17.91 -15.37 -0.95
C PRO A 210 16.95 -14.31 -1.49
N GLY A 211 17.25 -13.79 -2.69
CA GLY A 211 16.55 -12.67 -3.33
C GLY A 211 17.44 -11.49 -3.74
N ALA A 212 18.69 -11.41 -3.29
CA ALA A 212 19.68 -10.39 -3.69
C ALA A 212 20.51 -10.84 -4.90
N GLY A 213 19.84 -11.46 -5.89
CA GLY A 213 20.47 -11.58 -7.20
C GLY A 213 20.57 -10.18 -7.81
N ASN A 214 21.59 -9.95 -8.64
CA ASN A 214 21.69 -8.80 -9.54
C ASN A 214 20.49 -8.78 -10.54
N TRP A 215 19.27 -8.55 -10.06
CA TRP A 215 18.02 -8.64 -10.83
C TRP A 215 17.84 -7.46 -11.80
N THR A 216 18.76 -6.51 -11.77
CA THR A 216 18.86 -5.37 -12.67
C THR A 216 20.34 -5.03 -12.83
N SER A 217 21.11 -5.89 -13.50
CA SER A 217 22.27 -5.35 -14.22
C SER A 217 21.75 -4.27 -15.15
N THR A 218 22.38 -3.09 -15.17
CA THR A 218 22.89 -2.48 -16.41
C THR A 218 23.21 -0.99 -16.28
N PRO A 219 24.42 -0.57 -16.70
CA PRO A 219 24.67 0.80 -17.14
C PRO A 219 25.11 0.79 -18.61
N SER A 220 24.29 0.18 -19.48
CA SER A 220 24.39 0.44 -20.91
C SER A 220 23.02 0.37 -21.56
N THR A 221 22.66 1.42 -22.29
CA THR A 221 21.55 1.47 -23.25
C THR A 221 21.85 0.68 -24.53
N ALA A 222 23.10 0.26 -24.76
CA ALA A 222 23.46 -0.56 -25.90
C ALA A 222 22.87 -1.97 -25.78
N GLY A 223 22.02 -2.36 -26.75
CA GLY A 223 21.43 -3.70 -26.85
C GLY A 223 20.16 -3.93 -26.00
N LYS A 224 19.61 -2.90 -25.35
CA LYS A 224 18.38 -3.02 -24.56
C LYS A 224 17.10 -2.86 -25.39
N SER A 225 16.02 -3.48 -24.88
CA SER A 225 14.70 -3.28 -25.46
C SER A 225 14.21 -1.84 -25.26
N SER A 226 13.34 -1.35 -26.14
CA SER A 226 12.70 -0.03 -26.00
C SER A 226 11.99 0.14 -24.65
N GLY A 227 11.46 -0.95 -24.08
CA GLY A 227 10.81 -0.95 -22.77
C GLY A 227 11.78 -0.65 -21.62
N ASP A 228 12.99 -1.17 -21.67
CA ASP A 228 14.00 -0.96 -20.61
C ASP A 228 14.54 0.47 -20.63
N VAL A 229 14.67 1.07 -21.82
CA VAL A 229 15.05 2.48 -21.96
C VAL A 229 13.96 3.39 -21.39
N LYS A 230 12.68 3.08 -21.63
CA LYS A 230 11.55 3.79 -21.02
C LYS A 230 11.57 3.69 -19.50
N LEU A 231 11.80 2.49 -18.96
CA LEU A 231 11.91 2.26 -17.53
C LEU A 231 13.06 3.07 -16.92
N LEU A 232 14.25 3.04 -17.52
CA LEU A 232 15.40 3.81 -17.06
C LEU A 232 15.10 5.32 -17.07
N THR A 233 14.58 5.84 -18.18
CA THR A 233 14.24 7.26 -18.34
C THR A 233 13.21 7.69 -17.30
N LYS A 234 12.15 6.90 -17.11
CA LYS A 234 11.11 7.18 -16.12
C LYS A 234 11.65 7.12 -14.70
N THR A 235 12.49 6.14 -14.40
CA THR A 235 13.11 6.00 -13.06
C THR A 235 13.97 7.22 -12.74
N LEU A 236 14.80 7.70 -13.69
CA LEU A 236 15.61 8.91 -13.50
C LEU A 236 14.76 10.17 -13.34
N SER A 237 13.68 10.29 -14.10
CA SER A 237 12.74 11.42 -13.97
C SER A 237 12.09 11.45 -12.58
N VAL A 238 11.56 10.31 -12.12
CA VAL A 238 10.93 10.18 -10.81
C VAL A 238 11.95 10.35 -9.69
N LEU A 239 13.18 9.87 -9.88
CA LEU A 239 14.28 10.10 -8.95
C LEU A 239 14.62 11.59 -8.84
N SER A 240 14.68 12.32 -9.95
CA SER A 240 14.92 13.76 -9.94
C SER A 240 13.86 14.49 -9.10
N LEU A 241 12.59 14.16 -9.31
CA LEU A 241 11.47 14.72 -8.56
C LEU A 241 11.55 14.35 -7.07
N PHE A 242 11.85 13.09 -6.76
CA PHE A 242 11.97 12.61 -5.38
C PHE A 242 13.11 13.31 -4.63
N LEU A 243 14.28 13.47 -5.26
CA LEU A 243 15.40 14.20 -4.68
C LEU A 243 15.13 15.70 -4.56
N GLU A 244 14.39 16.28 -5.50
CA GLU A 244 14.02 17.69 -5.44
C GLU A 244 13.14 17.96 -4.23
N VAL A 245 12.11 17.15 -4.02
CA VAL A 245 11.24 17.24 -2.83
C VAL A 245 12.00 16.96 -1.54
N GLY A 246 12.95 16.02 -1.55
CA GLY A 246 13.67 15.62 -0.34
C GLY A 246 14.83 16.54 0.07
N LEU A 247 15.56 17.09 -0.92
CA LEU A 247 16.81 17.83 -0.70
C LEU A 247 16.68 19.33 -0.90
N LEU A 248 15.77 19.82 -1.74
CA LEU A 248 15.62 21.25 -1.99
C LEU A 248 14.59 21.86 -1.04
N PRO A 249 14.81 23.11 -0.57
CA PRO A 249 13.85 23.79 0.25
C PRO A 249 12.59 24.11 -0.56
N THR A 250 11.42 23.71 -0.04
CA THR A 250 10.15 23.98 -0.71
C THR A 250 9.86 25.48 -0.75
N LEU A 251 9.04 25.93 -1.71
CA LEU A 251 8.61 27.34 -1.75
C LEU A 251 7.90 27.75 -0.44
N THR A 252 7.17 26.82 0.17
CA THR A 252 6.54 26.97 1.48
C THR A 252 7.56 27.15 2.60
N GLU A 253 8.63 26.34 2.65
CA GLU A 253 9.69 26.54 3.63
C GLU A 253 10.38 27.90 3.45
N LYS A 254 10.67 28.30 2.21
CA LYS A 254 11.29 29.61 1.92
C LYS A 254 10.40 30.78 2.34
N SER A 255 9.07 30.67 2.20
CA SER A 255 8.13 31.70 2.63
C SER A 255 7.90 31.68 4.14
N LEU A 256 7.87 30.51 4.76
CA LEU A 256 7.78 30.34 6.20
C LEU A 256 9.01 30.90 6.91
N LEU A 257 10.22 30.63 6.42
CA LEU A 257 11.45 31.20 6.99
C LEU A 257 11.42 32.74 6.96
N LYS A 258 11.02 33.33 5.82
CA LYS A 258 10.84 34.79 5.70
C LYS A 258 9.74 35.34 6.62
N THR A 259 8.63 34.62 6.76
CA THR A 259 7.52 35.00 7.63
C THR A 259 7.89 34.87 9.10
N GLN A 260 8.67 33.85 9.47
CA GLN A 260 9.15 33.59 10.82
C GLN A 260 10.16 34.66 11.25
N GLU A 261 11.07 35.07 10.38
CA GLU A 261 11.96 36.22 10.60
C GLU A 261 11.17 37.51 10.85
N GLN A 262 10.10 37.75 10.07
CA GLN A 262 9.23 38.93 10.24
C GLN A 262 8.33 38.86 11.48
N SER A 263 7.90 37.66 11.88
CA SER A 263 6.99 37.42 13.01
C SER A 263 7.71 37.33 14.34
N ALA A 264 8.98 36.91 14.37
CA ALA A 264 9.82 36.89 15.57
C ALA A 264 9.92 38.29 16.21
N CYS A 265 9.91 39.35 15.39
CA CYS A 265 9.90 40.74 15.85
C CYS A 265 8.52 41.21 16.37
N ARG A 266 7.43 40.57 15.95
CA ARG A 266 6.04 40.96 16.30
C ARG A 266 5.46 40.19 17.47
N ASN A 267 5.92 38.96 17.69
CA ASN A 267 5.31 38.04 18.64
C ASN A 267 5.96 38.03 20.03
N PHE A 268 6.91 38.93 20.34
CA PHE A 268 7.44 39.06 21.70
C PHE A 268 6.32 39.49 22.68
N PRO A 269 6.11 38.81 23.83
CA PRO A 269 6.95 37.77 24.45
C PRO A 269 6.58 36.31 24.11
N LEU A 270 5.54 36.07 23.30
CA LEU A 270 5.09 34.74 22.88
C LEU A 270 5.92 34.20 21.71
N TRP A 271 7.10 33.66 22.01
CA TRP A 271 7.89 32.94 21.02
C TRP A 271 7.22 31.61 20.63
N HIS A 272 7.27 31.27 19.35
CA HIS A 272 6.82 29.98 18.81
C HIS A 272 5.33 29.65 19.08
N LEU A 273 4.44 30.64 19.15
CA LEU A 273 3.00 30.43 19.39
C LEU A 273 2.42 29.28 18.55
N GLU A 274 2.76 29.22 17.26
CA GLU A 274 2.27 28.20 16.33
C GLU A 274 2.65 26.76 16.72
N GLN A 275 3.79 26.55 17.39
CA GLN A 275 4.23 25.23 17.87
C GLN A 275 3.46 24.76 19.11
N HIS A 276 2.79 25.69 19.80
CA HIS A 276 1.96 25.40 20.98
C HIS A 276 0.47 25.29 20.65
N LEU A 277 0.07 25.52 19.40
CA LEU A 277 -1.31 25.34 18.94
C LEU A 277 -1.58 23.89 18.52
N LEU A 278 -2.85 23.52 18.48
CA LEU A 278 -3.27 22.25 17.91
C LEU A 278 -2.89 22.19 16.44
N THR A 279 -2.13 21.15 16.08
CA THR A 279 -1.69 20.91 14.71
C THR A 279 -2.88 20.62 13.81
N GLN A 280 -2.83 21.13 12.57
CA GLN A 280 -3.86 20.88 11.57
C GLN A 280 -3.64 19.55 10.79
N VAL A 281 -2.56 18.84 11.09
CA VAL A 281 -2.20 17.56 10.47
C VAL A 281 -2.83 16.41 11.26
N SER A 282 -3.28 15.36 10.55
CA SER A 282 -3.97 14.21 11.15
C SER A 282 -3.10 13.34 12.07
N ASN A 283 -1.78 13.29 11.85
CA ASN A 283 -0.85 12.49 12.65
C ASN A 283 0.49 13.22 12.95
N PRO A 284 0.48 14.27 13.78
CA PRO A 284 1.64 15.14 14.02
C PRO A 284 2.80 14.44 14.74
N PHE A 285 2.51 13.45 15.59
CA PHE A 285 3.51 12.74 16.40
C PHE A 285 3.81 11.33 15.89
N GLY A 286 3.38 11.01 14.66
CA GLY A 286 3.58 9.68 14.06
C GLY A 286 5.05 9.29 13.92
N HIS A 287 5.95 10.27 13.77
CA HIS A 287 7.39 10.05 13.67
C HIS A 287 8.00 9.50 14.98
N LEU A 288 7.41 9.81 16.14
CA LEU A 288 7.89 9.33 17.44
C LEU A 288 7.72 7.81 17.63
N ASN A 289 6.82 7.20 16.86
CA ASN A 289 6.59 5.76 16.85
C ASN A 289 6.32 5.16 18.25
N LEU A 290 5.68 5.92 19.16
CA LEU A 290 5.47 5.51 20.57
C LEU A 290 4.64 4.22 20.72
N PHE A 291 3.76 3.95 19.75
CA PHE A 291 2.84 2.82 19.76
C PHE A 291 3.13 1.79 18.65
N GLY A 292 4.20 1.98 17.87
CA GLY A 292 4.57 1.08 16.79
C GLY A 292 5.68 0.11 17.18
N ALA A 293 5.91 -0.88 16.32
CA ALA A 293 7.07 -1.76 16.48
C ALA A 293 8.37 -0.94 16.38
N PRO A 294 9.44 -1.30 17.11
CA PRO A 294 10.76 -0.68 16.96
C PRO A 294 11.20 -0.66 15.49
N ARG A 295 11.75 0.47 15.05
CA ARG A 295 12.19 0.69 13.67
C ARG A 295 13.71 0.85 13.65
N ASP A 296 14.36 0.16 12.72
CA ASP A 296 15.77 0.39 12.40
C ASP A 296 15.95 1.77 11.74
N GLU A 297 17.18 2.27 11.59
CA GLU A 297 17.48 3.58 10.95
C GLU A 297 16.83 3.75 9.56
N GLU A 298 16.64 2.64 8.84
CA GLU A 298 15.97 2.61 7.53
C GLU A 298 14.46 2.62 7.64
N GLY A 299 13.89 2.24 8.79
CA GLY A 299 12.48 2.33 9.09
C GLY A 299 12.06 3.68 9.67
N MET A 300 13.01 4.52 10.08
CA MET A 300 12.72 5.84 10.67
C MET A 300 12.08 6.81 9.66
N GLY A 301 11.27 7.72 10.18
CA GLY A 301 10.79 8.88 9.42
C GLY A 301 11.82 10.01 9.49
N TYR A 302 12.01 10.72 8.38
CA TYR A 302 12.93 11.85 8.28
C TYR A 302 12.13 13.12 8.01
N GLU A 303 11.51 13.67 9.04
CA GLU A 303 10.62 14.85 8.93
C GLU A 303 11.42 16.11 8.58
N ASP A 304 12.56 16.32 9.22
CA ASP A 304 13.41 17.47 8.92
C ASP A 304 14.22 17.27 7.63
N ARG A 305 14.32 18.35 6.86
CA ARG A 305 15.13 18.41 5.64
C ARG A 305 16.61 18.23 5.96
N GLY A 306 17.12 18.83 7.04
CA GLY A 306 18.52 18.72 7.44
C GLY A 306 18.94 17.27 7.64
N ASP A 307 18.11 16.49 8.33
CA ASP A 307 18.34 15.06 8.53
C ASP A 307 18.31 14.27 7.21
N ARG A 308 17.40 14.59 6.28
CA ARG A 308 17.37 13.97 4.94
C ARG A 308 18.63 14.25 4.13
N VAL A 309 19.09 15.51 4.14
CA VAL A 309 20.31 15.95 3.45
C VAL A 309 21.54 15.24 4.03
N ARG A 310 21.66 15.18 5.36
CA ARG A 310 22.75 14.47 6.04
C ARG A 310 22.76 12.98 5.68
N TYR A 311 21.62 12.30 5.80
CA TYR A 311 21.49 10.89 5.47
C TYR A 311 21.86 10.60 4.00
N PHE A 312 21.39 11.44 3.07
CA PHE A 312 21.73 11.29 1.65
C PHE A 312 23.21 11.58 1.38
N GLY A 313 23.76 12.64 1.99
CA GLY A 313 25.16 13.03 1.89
C GLY A 313 26.13 11.93 2.30
N GLU A 314 25.87 11.32 3.46
CA GLU A 314 26.75 10.30 4.04
C GLU A 314 26.69 8.95 3.31
N ARG A 315 25.50 8.52 2.85
CA ARG A 315 25.30 7.14 2.37
C ARG A 315 25.14 7.01 0.86
N TRP A 316 24.56 8.02 0.21
CA TRP A 316 24.05 7.87 -1.17
C TRP A 316 24.65 8.86 -2.16
N ARG A 317 25.18 10.01 -1.72
CA ARG A 317 25.69 11.05 -2.62
C ARG A 317 26.72 10.52 -3.61
N GLY A 318 27.74 9.80 -3.12
CA GLY A 318 28.80 9.25 -3.98
C GLY A 318 28.31 8.20 -4.97
N THR A 319 27.42 7.29 -4.53
CA THR A 319 26.88 6.22 -5.38
C THR A 319 25.97 6.76 -6.48
N PHE A 320 25.12 7.74 -6.15
CA PHE A 320 24.22 8.39 -7.11
C PHE A 320 25.00 9.26 -8.11
N LEU A 321 25.98 10.05 -7.69
CA LEU A 321 26.80 10.84 -8.62
C LEU A 321 27.57 9.93 -9.60
N GLY A 322 28.21 8.87 -9.08
CA GLY A 322 28.89 7.89 -9.94
C GLY A 322 27.96 7.17 -10.90
N GLY A 323 26.72 6.86 -10.47
CA GLY A 323 25.69 6.27 -11.31
C GLY A 323 25.22 7.22 -12.42
N VAL A 324 24.96 8.48 -12.08
CA VAL A 324 24.56 9.54 -13.01
C VAL A 324 25.63 9.81 -14.07
N ASP A 325 26.91 9.87 -13.68
CA ASP A 325 28.01 10.07 -14.63
C ASP A 325 28.14 8.93 -15.65
N ARG A 326 27.85 7.69 -15.25
CA ARG A 326 27.82 6.55 -16.19
C ARG A 326 26.72 6.75 -17.23
N VAL A 327 25.50 7.08 -16.79
CA VAL A 327 24.36 7.29 -17.68
C VAL A 327 24.55 8.51 -18.59
N LYS A 328 25.16 9.59 -18.09
CA LYS A 328 25.48 10.78 -18.90
C LYS A 328 26.40 10.46 -20.07
N ARG A 329 27.41 9.61 -19.88
CA ARG A 329 28.35 9.19 -20.94
C ARG A 329 27.67 8.42 -22.08
N GLU A 330 26.55 7.76 -21.81
CA GLU A 330 25.77 7.08 -22.85
C GLU A 330 25.05 8.06 -23.79
N GLY A 331 24.82 9.30 -23.35
CA GLY A 331 24.23 10.36 -24.16
C GLY A 331 22.73 10.21 -24.44
N GLY A 332 22.23 10.95 -25.43
CA GLY A 332 20.83 10.90 -25.86
C GLY A 332 19.82 11.49 -24.88
N GLY A 333 18.56 11.04 -24.98
CA GLY A 333 17.47 11.51 -24.12
C GLY A 333 17.66 11.14 -22.65
N VAL A 334 18.21 9.95 -22.39
CA VAL A 334 18.47 9.46 -21.02
C VAL A 334 19.55 10.29 -20.32
N GLY A 335 20.63 10.63 -21.03
CA GLY A 335 21.68 11.50 -20.52
C GLY A 335 21.16 12.89 -20.12
N ARG A 336 20.19 13.46 -20.86
CA ARG A 336 19.56 14.74 -20.49
C ARG A 336 18.77 14.66 -19.19
N VAL A 337 18.02 13.59 -18.97
CA VAL A 337 17.29 13.39 -17.72
C VAL A 337 18.26 13.18 -16.55
N ALA A 338 19.36 12.45 -16.78
CA ALA A 338 20.41 12.24 -15.79
C ALA A 338 21.08 13.55 -15.32
N MET A 339 21.29 14.53 -16.22
CA MET A 339 21.76 15.87 -15.83
C MET A 339 20.79 16.60 -14.89
N GLY A 340 19.48 16.37 -15.03
CA GLY A 340 18.48 16.91 -14.09
C GLY A 340 18.71 16.38 -12.66
N VAL A 341 18.94 15.07 -12.54
CA VAL A 341 19.26 14.42 -11.26
C VAL A 341 20.54 14.99 -10.64
N GLU A 342 21.61 15.13 -11.44
CA GLU A 342 22.88 15.72 -10.99
C GLU A 342 22.70 17.14 -10.46
N LYS A 343 21.95 17.98 -11.19
CA LYS A 343 21.67 19.36 -10.79
C LYS A 343 21.02 19.41 -9.41
N VAL A 344 20.03 18.55 -9.16
CA VAL A 344 19.34 18.47 -7.87
C VAL A 344 20.29 18.03 -6.76
N ILE A 345 21.14 17.03 -7.01
CA ILE A 345 22.14 16.56 -6.03
C ILE A 345 23.15 17.66 -5.68
N ILE A 346 23.60 18.44 -6.67
CA ILE A 346 24.54 19.55 -6.46
C ILE A 346 23.86 20.68 -5.68
N MET A 347 22.63 21.06 -6.03
CA MET A 347 21.90 22.14 -5.36
C MET A 347 21.45 21.79 -3.94
N GLY A 348 21.21 20.52 -3.66
CA GLY A 348 20.69 20.05 -2.38
C GLY A 348 21.76 19.61 -1.37
N GLY A 349 23.04 19.66 -1.74
CA GLY A 349 24.17 19.22 -0.90
C GLY A 349 25.09 20.33 -0.45
#